data_AF-A0A1I7ST78-F1
#
_entry.id   AF-A0A1I7ST78-F1
#
_cell.length_a   1.000
_cell.length_b   1.000
_cell.length_c   1.000
_cell.angle_alpha   90.00
_cell.angle_beta   90.00
_cell.angle_gamma   90.00
#
_symmetry.space_group_name_H-M   'P 1'
#
loop_
_entity.id
_entity.type
_entity.pdbx_description
1 polymer ?
#
loop_
_entity_poly.entity_id
_entity_poly.type
_entity_poly.pdbx_seq_one_letter_code
_entity_poly.pdbx_strand_id
1 'polypeptide(L)'
;MSANFQPKPRPVPQFPPTPQTIIKPPRFYSNNIFIVPRSKPGTHIPESDTTKECVCERPEAIVICRKCGSELLGRVQMTCPAHPRKMCLMDQRECPSSTCRSIALMEVTLED
;
A
#
# COMPACT_ATOMS: atom_id res chain seq x y z
N MET A 1 -37.57 -20.39 -51.56
CA MET A 1 -38.20 -20.39 -50.23
C MET A 1 -37.07 -20.32 -49.20
N SER A 2 -36.73 -19.12 -48.73
CA SER A 2 -35.57 -18.91 -47.85
C SER A 2 -36.04 -18.93 -46.39
N ALA A 3 -35.58 -19.91 -45.62
CA ALA A 3 -35.93 -20.05 -44.21
C ALA A 3 -35.18 -19.01 -43.36
N ASN A 4 -35.95 -18.18 -42.65
CA ASN A 4 -35.44 -17.14 -41.75
C ASN A 4 -35.05 -17.80 -40.42
N PHE A 5 -33.75 -17.97 -40.18
CA PHE A 5 -33.23 -18.57 -38.94
C PHE A 5 -33.00 -17.46 -37.92
N GLN A 6 -34.01 -17.20 -37.08
CA GLN A 6 -33.85 -16.30 -35.93
C GLN A 6 -33.25 -17.07 -34.75
N PRO A 7 -32.06 -16.70 -34.25
CA PRO A 7 -31.49 -17.33 -33.07
C PRO A 7 -32.34 -16.97 -31.84
N LYS A 8 -32.92 -17.97 -31.19
CA LYS A 8 -33.64 -17.80 -29.92
C LYS A 8 -32.65 -17.37 -28.84
N PRO A 9 -32.91 -16.31 -28.06
CA PRO A 9 -32.04 -15.91 -26.97
C PRO A 9 -31.96 -17.04 -25.93
N ARG A 10 -30.74 -17.40 -25.53
CA ARG A 10 -30.53 -18.37 -24.44
C ARG A 10 -30.98 -17.74 -23.12
N PRO A 11 -31.71 -18.49 -22.27
CA PRO A 11 -32.04 -18.03 -20.93
C PRO A 11 -30.75 -17.76 -20.15
N VAL A 12 -30.63 -16.55 -19.61
CA VAL A 12 -29.49 -16.17 -18.77
C VAL A 12 -29.61 -16.88 -17.42
N PRO A 13 -28.53 -17.46 -16.87
CA PRO A 13 -28.53 -17.97 -15.52
C PRO A 13 -28.85 -16.82 -14.55
N GLN A 14 -29.97 -16.91 -13.85
CA GLN A 14 -30.28 -15.97 -12.77
C GLN A 14 -29.44 -16.38 -11.56
N PHE A 15 -28.37 -15.64 -11.30
CA PHE A 15 -27.62 -15.80 -10.06
C PHE A 15 -28.47 -15.30 -8.88
N PRO A 16 -28.46 -15.98 -7.73
CA PRO A 16 -29.10 -15.46 -6.53
C PRO A 16 -28.49 -14.10 -6.19
N PRO A 17 -29.26 -13.16 -5.61
CA PRO A 17 -28.72 -11.89 -5.17
C PRO A 17 -27.58 -12.18 -4.19
N THR A 18 -26.39 -11.70 -4.51
CA THR A 18 -25.24 -11.78 -3.60
C THR A 18 -25.67 -11.22 -2.24
N PRO A 19 -25.38 -11.92 -1.11
CA PRO A 19 -25.63 -11.35 0.20
C PRO A 19 -24.92 -10.00 0.24
N GLN A 20 -25.67 -8.94 0.55
CA GLN A 20 -25.11 -7.62 0.79
C GLN A 20 -24.24 -7.73 2.03
N THR A 21 -23.01 -8.21 1.86
CA THR A 21 -21.97 -7.97 2.83
C THR A 21 -21.87 -6.46 2.84
N ILE A 22 -22.30 -5.87 3.95
CA ILE A 22 -21.99 -4.49 4.29
C ILE A 22 -20.46 -4.44 4.29
N ILE A 23 -19.88 -4.16 3.13
CA ILE A 23 -18.53 -3.67 3.02
C ILE A 23 -18.66 -2.32 3.70
N LYS A 24 -18.43 -2.31 5.03
CA LYS A 24 -18.11 -1.07 5.72
C LYS A 24 -17.05 -0.45 4.84
N PRO A 25 -17.26 0.76 4.29
CA PRO A 25 -16.22 1.40 3.50
C PRO A 25 -14.94 1.30 4.35
N PRO A 26 -13.76 0.99 3.75
CA PRO A 26 -12.52 1.28 4.45
C PRO A 26 -12.71 2.71 4.91
N ARG A 27 -12.68 2.93 6.23
CA ARG A 27 -13.05 4.23 6.80
C ARG A 27 -12.36 5.25 5.93
N PHE A 28 -13.16 5.99 5.15
CA PHE A 28 -12.67 7.17 4.48
C PHE A 28 -12.06 7.92 5.65
N TYR A 29 -10.73 7.98 5.69
CA TYR A 29 -10.07 8.90 6.58
C TYR A 29 -10.60 10.22 6.07
N SER A 30 -11.61 10.74 6.75
CA SER A 30 -12.12 12.06 6.50
C SER A 30 -10.87 12.91 6.49
N ASN A 31 -10.55 13.46 5.32
CA ASN A 31 -9.64 14.56 5.20
C ASN A 31 -10.28 15.70 6.00
N ASN A 32 -10.09 15.64 7.32
CA ASN A 32 -9.97 16.83 8.11
C ASN A 32 -8.70 17.47 7.56
N ILE A 33 -8.88 18.31 6.55
CA ILE A 33 -7.95 19.38 6.24
C ILE A 33 -7.95 20.23 7.51
N PHE A 34 -7.19 19.79 8.50
CA PHE A 34 -6.66 20.68 9.49
C PHE A 34 -5.74 21.58 8.67
N ILE A 35 -6.25 22.77 8.34
CA ILE A 35 -5.38 23.90 8.05
C ILE A 35 -4.63 24.13 9.37
N VAL A 36 -3.56 23.36 9.55
CA VAL A 36 -2.60 23.63 10.61
C VAL A 36 -2.06 25.01 10.30
N PRO A 37 -2.09 25.96 11.26
CA PRO A 37 -1.38 27.21 11.06
C PRO A 37 0.06 26.83 10.72
N ARG A 38 0.53 27.37 9.59
CA ARG A 38 1.86 27.19 8.99
C ARG A 38 2.89 27.16 10.11
N SER A 39 3.24 25.96 10.57
CA SER A 39 4.20 25.78 11.63
C SER A 39 5.53 26.18 11.01
N LYS A 40 6.16 27.16 11.65
CA LYS A 40 7.46 27.74 11.28
C LYS A 40 8.41 26.64 10.78
N PRO A 41 9.28 26.92 9.79
CA PRO A 41 10.34 25.99 9.42
C PRO A 41 11.07 25.60 10.70
N GLY A 42 10.97 24.32 11.04
CA GLY A 42 11.61 23.78 12.23
C GLY A 42 13.09 24.02 12.07
N THR A 43 13.61 24.95 12.87
CA THR A 43 15.02 24.99 13.21
C THR A 43 15.40 23.58 13.61
N HIS A 44 16.21 22.91 12.80
CA HIS A 44 16.81 21.64 13.16
C HIS A 44 17.57 21.90 14.46
N ILE A 45 17.05 21.40 15.57
CA ILE A 45 17.90 21.07 16.70
C ILE A 45 18.53 19.75 16.26
N PRO A 46 19.83 19.69 15.94
CA PRO A 46 20.49 18.41 15.86
C PRO A 46 20.57 17.90 17.28
N GLU A 47 19.51 17.22 17.73
CA GLU A 47 19.58 16.30 18.86
C GLU A 47 20.44 15.14 18.39
N SER A 48 21.73 15.44 18.37
CA SER A 48 22.84 14.61 17.99
C SER A 48 23.03 13.63 19.13
N ASP A 49 22.18 12.61 19.19
CA ASP A 49 22.55 11.37 19.84
C ASP A 49 23.49 10.63 18.87
N THR A 50 24.76 11.05 18.92
CA THR A 50 25.91 10.66 18.09
C THR A 50 26.33 9.20 18.23
N THR A 51 25.38 8.26 18.40
CA THR A 51 25.71 6.83 18.54
C THR A 51 24.87 5.87 17.72
N LYS A 52 23.77 6.31 17.08
CA LYS A 52 22.85 5.41 16.35
C LYS A 52 22.65 5.84 14.91
N GLU A 53 22.97 4.93 13.98
CA GLU A 53 22.80 5.13 12.54
C GLU A 53 21.31 5.37 12.20
N CYS A 54 21.01 6.51 11.60
CA CYS A 54 19.65 6.87 11.21
C CYS A 54 19.29 6.27 9.85
N VAL A 55 18.20 5.52 9.76
CA VAL A 55 17.72 4.86 8.52
C VAL A 55 16.46 5.51 7.93
N CYS A 56 16.13 6.74 8.36
CA CYS A 56 14.90 7.40 7.93
C CYS A 56 14.96 7.98 6.51
N GLU A 57 16.15 8.39 6.06
CA GLU A 57 16.37 9.03 4.76
C GLU A 57 16.89 8.05 3.71
N ARG A 58 16.57 6.75 3.88
CA ARG A 58 16.89 5.72 2.90
C ARG A 58 16.26 6.06 1.54
N PRO A 59 16.97 5.83 0.43
CA PRO A 59 16.43 6.05 -0.91
C PRO A 59 15.22 5.14 -1.18
N GLU A 60 14.47 5.48 -2.22
CA GLU A 60 13.38 4.64 -2.72
C GLU A 60 13.95 3.38 -3.36
N ALA A 61 13.29 2.24 -3.13
CA ALA A 61 13.67 0.95 -3.69
C ALA A 61 12.45 0.27 -4.33
N ILE A 62 12.68 -0.88 -4.95
CA ILE A 62 11.59 -1.78 -5.35
C ILE A 62 11.48 -2.86 -4.29
N VAL A 63 10.25 -3.13 -3.85
CA VAL A 63 9.95 -4.21 -2.90
C VAL A 63 9.20 -5.31 -3.63
N ILE A 64 9.70 -6.53 -3.55
CA ILE A 64 9.12 -7.71 -4.16
C ILE A 64 8.58 -8.64 -3.06
N CYS A 65 7.32 -9.06 -3.21
CA CYS A 65 6.76 -10.09 -2.34
C CYS A 65 7.20 -11.48 -2.80
N ARG A 66 7.96 -12.19 -1.96
CA ARG A 66 8.45 -13.55 -2.26
C ARG A 66 7.36 -14.62 -2.32
N LYS A 67 6.14 -14.32 -1.84
CA LYS A 67 5.03 -15.28 -1.83
C LYS A 67 4.13 -15.19 -3.06
N CYS A 68 3.89 -13.98 -3.57
CA CYS A 68 2.96 -13.76 -4.70
C CYS A 68 3.60 -13.06 -5.90
N GLY A 69 4.86 -12.63 -5.80
CA GLY A 69 5.59 -11.96 -6.89
C GLY A 69 5.17 -10.50 -7.12
N SER A 70 4.28 -9.92 -6.31
CA SER A 70 3.90 -8.52 -6.49
C SER A 70 5.09 -7.59 -6.24
N GLU A 71 5.30 -6.65 -7.15
CA GLU A 71 6.34 -5.62 -7.08
C GLU A 71 5.68 -4.27 -6.78
N LEU A 72 6.34 -3.44 -5.97
CA LEU A 72 5.86 -2.11 -5.62
C LEU A 72 7.04 -1.17 -5.37
N LEU A 73 6.85 0.12 -5.66
CA LEU A 73 7.82 1.16 -5.30
C LEU A 73 7.68 1.53 -3.83
N GLY A 74 8.77 1.43 -3.08
CA GLY A 74 8.79 1.70 -1.65
C GLY A 74 10.00 1.10 -0.97
N ARG A 75 9.86 0.74 0.29
CA ARG A 75 10.92 0.06 1.06
C ARG A 75 10.31 -0.84 2.11
N VAL A 76 11.06 -1.80 2.60
CA VAL A 76 10.60 -2.64 3.71
C VAL A 76 10.69 -1.81 4.99
N GLN A 77 9.63 -1.90 5.80
CA GLN A 77 9.58 -1.16 7.05
C GLN A 77 10.70 -1.59 7.99
N MET A 78 11.46 -0.62 8.48
CA MET A 78 12.45 -0.81 9.54
C MET A 78 12.24 0.23 10.64
N THR A 79 12.36 -0.19 11.89
CA THR A 79 12.36 0.74 13.02
C THR A 79 13.70 1.46 13.07
N CYS A 80 13.68 2.79 12.94
CA CYS A 80 14.91 3.56 13.05
C CYS A 80 15.41 3.57 14.51
N PRO A 81 16.68 3.20 14.77
CA PRO A 81 17.21 3.16 16.14
C PRO A 81 17.38 4.56 16.75
N ALA A 82 17.58 5.58 15.92
CA ALA A 82 17.59 6.98 16.33
C ALA A 82 16.17 7.55 16.50
N HIS A 83 15.21 7.11 15.67
CA HIS A 83 13.85 7.64 15.65
C HIS A 83 12.78 6.53 15.68
N PRO A 84 12.55 5.87 16.83
CA PRO A 84 11.66 4.71 16.91
C PRO A 84 10.18 5.03 16.64
N ARG A 85 9.79 6.31 16.72
CA ARG A 85 8.42 6.78 16.46
C ARG A 85 8.24 7.34 15.04
N LYS A 86 9.32 7.52 14.28
CA LYS A 86 9.26 8.03 12.92
C LYS A 86 8.97 6.87 11.98
N MET A 87 7.78 6.87 11.40
CA MET A 87 7.38 5.92 10.35
C MET A 87 7.34 6.65 9.01
N CYS A 88 7.81 5.98 7.97
CA CYS A 88 7.75 6.50 6.62
C CYS A 88 6.55 5.91 5.88
N LEU A 89 5.82 6.74 5.14
CA LEU A 89 4.57 6.34 4.48
C LEU A 89 4.78 5.29 3.38
N MET A 90 5.95 5.29 2.75
CA MET A 90 6.31 4.36 1.67
C MET A 90 6.81 3.01 2.19
N ASP A 91 6.91 2.84 3.52
CA ASP A 91 7.39 1.61 4.13
C ASP A 91 6.28 0.54 4.16
N GLN A 92 6.55 -0.59 3.54
CA GLN A 92 5.64 -1.74 3.54
C GLN A 92 5.96 -2.69 4.68
N ARG A 93 4.94 -2.97 5.50
CA ARG A 93 4.97 -4.04 6.51
C ARG A 93 4.57 -5.39 5.95
N GLU A 94 3.64 -5.39 5.01
CA GLU A 94 3.04 -6.57 4.41
C GLU A 94 2.77 -6.31 2.93
N CYS A 95 2.61 -7.40 2.18
CA CYS A 95 2.25 -7.33 0.77
C CYS A 95 0.91 -6.58 0.59
N PRO A 96 0.84 -5.58 -0.32
CA PRO A 96 -0.39 -4.81 -0.55
C PRO A 96 -1.48 -5.63 -1.24
N SER A 97 -1.14 -6.80 -1.78
CA SER A 97 -2.13 -7.69 -2.39
C SER A 97 -3.11 -8.20 -1.33
N SER A 98 -4.40 -7.94 -1.56
CA SER A 98 -5.49 -8.24 -0.63
C SER A 98 -5.62 -9.73 -0.29
N THR A 99 -5.18 -10.60 -1.19
CA THR A 99 -5.17 -12.07 -1.03
C THR A 99 -3.89 -12.62 -0.43
N CYS A 100 -2.76 -11.91 -0.50
CA CYS A 100 -1.47 -12.41 -0.04
C CYS A 100 -1.14 -11.97 1.39
N ARG A 101 -1.14 -10.66 1.65
CA ARG A 101 -0.77 -10.02 2.93
C ARG A 101 0.47 -10.62 3.62
N SER A 102 1.40 -11.16 2.82
CA SER A 102 2.59 -11.81 3.36
C SER A 102 3.60 -10.77 3.80
N ILE A 103 4.28 -11.06 4.91
CA ILE A 103 5.42 -10.27 5.40
C ILE A 103 6.74 -10.65 4.71
N ALA A 104 6.73 -11.65 3.83
CA ALA A 104 7.90 -12.08 3.07
C ALA A 104 8.19 -11.09 1.93
N LEU A 105 8.67 -9.90 2.29
CA LEU A 105 9.07 -8.82 1.39
C LEU A 105 10.59 -8.79 1.24
N MET A 106 11.07 -8.41 0.07
CA MET A 106 12.48 -8.29 -0.27
C MET A 106 12.71 -6.97 -1.00
N GLU A 107 13.66 -6.18 -0.54
CA GLU A 107 14.11 -4.97 -1.22
C GLU A 107 15.10 -5.36 -2.31
N VAL A 108 14.93 -4.82 -3.52
CA VAL A 108 15.90 -4.96 -4.60
C VAL A 108 16.46 -3.58 -4.93
N THR A 109 17.79 -3.47 -4.87
CA THR A 109 18.55 -2.34 -5.40
C THR A 109 18.77 -2.60 -6.89
N LEU A 110 18.34 -1.66 -7.73
CA LEU A 110 18.71 -1.67 -9.15
C LEU A 110 20.16 -1.21 -9.22
N GLU A 111 21.09 -2.14 -9.04
CA GLU A 111 22.50 -1.94 -9.39
C GLU A 111 22.67 -2.37 -10.85
N ASP A 112 23.24 -1.48 -11.68
CA ASP A 112 23.48 -1.65 -13.12
C ASP A 112 24.59 -2.69 -13.39
#